data_AF-Q8FMV3-F1
#
_entry.id   AF-Q8FMV3-F1
#
_cell.length_a   1.000
_cell.length_b   1.000
_cell.length_c   1.000
_cell.angle_alpha   90.00
_cell.angle_beta   90.00
_cell.angle_gamma   90.00
#
_symmetry.space_group_name_H-M   'P 1'
#
loop_
_entity.id
_entity.type
_entity.pdbx_description
1 polymer ?
#
loop_
_entity_poly.entity_id
_entity_poly.type
_entity_poly.pdbx_seq_one_letter_code
_entity_poly.pdbx_strand_id
1 'polypeptide(L)'
;MPKEVPMILGIIGILLSLALLITLAYRGMPVLIAAPIASIVALVFSQAPLLPAYTEIFMPAMAGFIGSFFPVFLTGAIFGMLMTVTGYAKSIAATVTSLIGSKAAIAATVITSALVTYGGISLFVVAFVMYPLARELFRVADIPRRLIPATIALGSSPSR
;
A
#
# COMPACT_ATOMS: atom_id res chain seq x y z
N MET A 1 37.89 15.29 -1.45
CA MET A 1 38.14 14.61 -0.16
C MET A 1 36.80 14.11 0.32
N PRO A 2 36.52 12.79 0.31
CA PRO A 2 35.23 12.29 0.77
C PRO A 2 35.17 12.56 2.27
N LYS A 3 34.27 13.44 2.69
CA LYS A 3 33.96 13.58 4.11
C LYS A 3 33.28 12.28 4.51
N GLU A 4 33.93 11.49 5.36
CA GLU A 4 33.26 10.38 6.01
C GLU A 4 32.07 10.96 6.76
N VAL A 5 30.89 10.75 6.21
CA VAL A 5 29.66 11.13 6.86
C VAL A 5 29.61 10.29 8.13
N PRO A 6 29.46 10.91 9.31
CA PRO A 6 29.28 10.13 10.52
C PRO A 6 28.11 9.18 10.26
N MET A 7 28.32 7.87 10.38
CA MET A 7 27.27 6.86 10.12
C MET A 7 25.95 7.19 10.83
N ILE A 8 26.07 7.82 12.00
CA ILE A 8 24.97 8.36 12.80
C ILE A 8 24.14 9.40 12.03
N LEU A 9 24.75 10.33 11.30
CA LEU A 9 24.05 11.37 10.54
C LEU A 9 23.24 10.79 9.37
N GLY A 10 23.81 9.80 8.66
CA GLY A 10 23.11 9.06 7.62
C GLY A 10 21.90 8.30 8.16
N ILE A 11 22.06 7.59 9.29
CA ILE A 11 20.96 6.87 9.95
C ILE A 11 19.86 7.85 10.40
N ILE A 12 20.23 8.98 11.01
CA ILE A 12 19.26 10.02 11.39
C ILE A 12 18.52 10.53 10.15
N GLY A 13 19.22 10.76 9.04
CA GLY A 13 18.62 11.16 7.77
C GLY A 13 17.59 10.17 7.24
N ILE A 14 17.91 8.88 7.28
CA ILE A 14 17.01 7.80 6.87
C ILE A 14 15.78 7.75 7.78
N LEU A 15 15.96 7.78 9.10
CA LEU A 15 14.86 7.76 10.07
C LEU A 15 13.93 8.98 9.91
N LEU A 16 14.52 10.17 9.71
CA LEU A 16 13.77 11.42 9.51
C LEU A 16 12.99 11.38 8.19
N SER A 17 13.64 10.92 7.10
CA SER A 17 13.01 10.73 5.79
C SER A 17 11.85 9.73 5.85
N LEU A 18 12.04 8.61 6.53
CA LEU A 18 11.00 7.60 6.70
C LEU A 18 9.83 8.13 7.52
N ALA A 19 10.09 8.79 8.65
CA ALA A 19 9.05 9.42 9.48
C ALA A 19 8.27 10.47 8.68
N LEU A 20 8.96 11.26 7.86
CA LEU A 20 8.35 12.25 6.98
C LEU A 20 7.47 11.56 5.92
N LEU A 21 7.97 10.53 5.25
CA LEU A 21 7.22 9.77 4.24
C LEU A 21 5.94 9.20 4.83
N ILE A 22 6.03 8.55 5.99
CA ILE A 22 4.89 7.98 6.70
C ILE A 22 3.88 9.09 7.00
N THR A 23 4.33 10.21 7.60
CA THR A 23 3.46 11.32 7.95
C THR A 23 2.74 11.91 6.73
N LEU A 24 3.45 12.09 5.62
CA LEU A 24 2.90 12.58 4.36
C LEU A 24 1.88 11.60 3.76
N ALA A 25 2.18 10.30 3.80
CA ALA A 25 1.27 9.25 3.32
C ALA A 25 -0.02 9.20 4.15
N TYR A 26 0.08 9.32 5.48
CA TYR A 26 -1.10 9.37 6.37
C TYR A 26 -1.94 10.64 6.18
N ARG A 27 -1.32 11.75 5.73
CA ARG A 27 -2.05 12.97 5.33
C ARG A 27 -2.77 12.85 3.99
N GLY A 28 -2.75 11.66 3.36
CA GLY A 28 -3.43 11.40 2.09
C GLY A 28 -2.66 11.89 0.87
N MET A 29 -1.39 12.27 1.04
CA MET A 29 -0.56 12.65 -0.09
C MET A 29 -0.18 11.40 -0.90
N PRO A 30 -0.29 11.44 -2.24
CA PRO A 30 0.11 10.30 -3.06
C PRO A 30 1.56 9.91 -2.79
N VAL A 31 1.81 8.61 -2.59
CA VAL A 31 3.16 8.08 -2.32
C VAL A 31 4.14 8.46 -3.45
N LEU A 32 3.63 8.57 -4.68
CA LEU A 32 4.39 9.02 -5.85
C LEU A 32 4.97 10.44 -5.68
N ILE A 33 4.29 11.32 -4.93
CA ILE A 33 4.76 12.69 -4.62
C ILE A 33 5.56 12.69 -3.31
N ALA A 34 5.14 11.88 -2.33
CA ALA A 34 5.79 11.83 -1.02
C ALA A 34 7.19 11.23 -1.07
N ALA A 35 7.41 10.18 -1.86
CA ALA A 35 8.69 9.48 -1.96
C ALA A 35 9.83 10.37 -2.50
N PRO A 36 9.65 11.16 -3.58
CA PRO A 36 10.62 12.17 -4.00
C PRO A 36 10.99 13.19 -2.92
N ILE A 37 10.00 13.69 -2.18
CA ILE A 37 10.24 14.68 -1.12
C ILE A 37 11.03 14.05 0.03
N ALA A 38 10.66 12.83 0.43
CA ALA A 38 11.36 12.08 1.46
C ALA A 38 12.79 11.72 1.03
N SER A 39 13.00 11.34 -0.24
CA SER A 39 14.33 10.97 -0.73
C SER A 39 15.30 12.15 -0.71
N ILE A 40 14.85 13.36 -1.06
CA ILE A 40 15.65 14.58 -0.94
C ILE A 40 16.13 14.78 0.51
N VAL A 41 15.24 14.59 1.49
CA VAL A 41 15.60 14.70 2.91
C VAL A 41 16.65 13.66 3.29
N ALA A 42 16.52 12.39 2.88
CA ALA A 42 17.54 11.38 3.15
C ALA A 42 18.90 11.73 2.51
N LEU A 43 18.90 12.25 1.28
CA LEU A 43 20.11 12.59 0.54
C LEU A 43 20.85 13.79 1.14
N VAL A 44 20.11 14.80 1.62
CA VAL A 44 20.69 15.98 2.30
C VAL A 44 21.45 15.57 3.55
N PHE A 45 20.87 14.70 4.38
CA PHE A 45 21.51 14.24 5.61
C PHE A 45 22.66 13.24 5.36
N SER A 46 22.63 12.52 4.24
CA SER A 46 23.69 11.59 3.84
C SER A 46 24.89 12.26 3.19
N GLN A 47 24.92 13.60 3.06
CA GLN A 47 25.93 14.40 2.33
C GLN A 47 26.33 13.82 0.96
N ALA A 48 25.44 13.05 0.33
CA ALA A 48 25.65 12.52 -1.00
C ALA A 48 25.49 13.67 -2.02
N PRO A 49 26.15 13.60 -3.19
CA PRO A 49 25.87 14.51 -4.29
C PRO A 49 24.37 14.47 -4.61
N LEU A 50 23.64 15.55 -4.28
CA LEU A 50 22.17 15.56 -4.33
C LEU A 50 21.63 15.22 -5.72
N LEU A 51 22.13 15.91 -6.75
CA LEU A 51 21.68 15.69 -8.12
C LEU A 51 21.99 14.27 -8.61
N PRO A 52 23.25 13.78 -8.57
CA PRO A 52 23.57 12.42 -9.01
C PRO A 52 22.82 11.34 -8.23
N ALA A 53 22.77 11.42 -6.91
CA ALA A 53 22.07 10.41 -6.11
C ALA A 53 20.55 10.41 -6.37
N TYR A 54 19.97 11.58 -6.64
CA TYR A 54 18.56 11.65 -7.00
C TYR A 54 18.29 11.09 -8.42
N THR A 55 19.12 11.44 -9.41
CA THR A 55 18.90 11.07 -10.82
C THR A 55 19.40 9.68 -11.18
N GLU A 56 20.42 9.16 -10.51
CA GLU A 56 21.06 7.88 -10.83
C GLU A 56 20.64 6.75 -9.90
N ILE A 57 20.16 7.04 -8.69
CA ILE A 57 19.72 6.03 -7.73
C ILE A 57 18.20 6.05 -7.58
N PHE A 58 17.63 7.19 -7.15
CA PHE A 58 16.20 7.26 -6.87
C PHE A 58 15.35 7.17 -8.14
N MET A 59 15.64 7.97 -9.17
CA MET A 59 14.83 8.00 -10.41
C MET A 59 14.80 6.65 -11.15
N PRO A 60 15.92 5.93 -11.35
CA PRO A 60 15.89 4.65 -12.04
C PRO A 60 15.17 3.57 -11.21
N ALA A 61 15.34 3.58 -9.88
CA ALA A 61 14.60 2.67 -9.01
C ALA A 61 13.08 2.92 -9.08
N MET A 62 12.67 4.20 -9.07
CA MET A 62 11.27 4.58 -9.23
C MET A 62 10.72 4.19 -10.61
N ALA A 63 11.47 4.46 -11.68
CA ALA A 63 11.09 4.10 -13.04
C ALA A 63 10.96 2.57 -13.22
N GLY A 64 11.89 1.81 -12.66
CA GLY A 64 11.84 0.35 -12.63
C GLY A 64 10.61 -0.17 -11.89
N PHE A 65 10.30 0.37 -10.71
CA PHE A 65 9.09 0.03 -9.96
C PHE A 65 7.83 0.30 -10.77
N ILE A 66 7.70 1.49 -11.37
CA ILE A 66 6.56 1.83 -12.21
C ILE A 66 6.49 0.85 -13.38
N GLY A 67 7.59 0.64 -14.11
CA GLY A 67 7.62 -0.28 -15.25
C GLY A 67 7.18 -1.71 -14.91
N SER A 68 7.65 -2.25 -13.78
CA SER A 68 7.33 -3.61 -13.36
C SER A 68 5.89 -3.78 -12.84
N PHE A 69 5.38 -2.80 -12.10
CA PHE A 69 4.07 -2.92 -11.44
C PHE A 69 2.92 -2.25 -12.21
N PHE A 70 3.21 -1.47 -13.26
CA PHE A 70 2.19 -0.74 -14.01
C PHE A 70 1.05 -1.62 -14.54
N PRO A 71 1.30 -2.78 -15.18
CA PRO A 71 0.20 -3.62 -15.67
C PRO A 71 -0.71 -4.13 -14.54
N VAL A 72 -0.11 -4.45 -13.39
CA VAL A 72 -0.84 -4.90 -12.19
C VAL A 72 -1.69 -3.77 -11.63
N PHE A 73 -1.12 -2.56 -11.50
CA PHE A 73 -1.83 -1.38 -11.01
C PHE A 73 -2.95 -0.94 -11.95
N LEU A 74 -2.71 -0.97 -13.27
CA LEU A 74 -3.71 -0.63 -14.27
C LEU A 74 -4.89 -1.60 -14.22
N THR A 75 -4.61 -2.90 -14.23
CA THR A 75 -5.65 -3.94 -14.17
C THR A 75 -6.39 -3.88 -12.84
N GLY A 76 -5.67 -3.70 -11.74
CA GLY A 76 -6.24 -3.53 -10.40
C GLY A 76 -7.15 -2.31 -10.28
N ALA A 77 -6.76 -1.18 -10.89
CA ALA A 77 -7.59 0.03 -10.94
C ALA A 77 -8.86 -0.18 -11.77
N ILE A 78 -8.75 -0.82 -12.94
CA ILE A 78 -9.91 -1.17 -13.78
C ILE A 78 -10.84 -2.12 -13.03
N PHE A 79 -10.31 -3.18 -12.43
CA PHE A 79 -11.07 -4.14 -11.64
C PHE A 79 -11.81 -3.46 -10.47
N GLY A 80 -11.10 -2.63 -9.71
CA GLY A 80 -11.68 -1.89 -8.59
C GLY A 80 -12.79 -0.94 -9.02
N MET A 81 -12.62 -0.26 -10.16
CA MET A 81 -13.65 0.57 -10.75
C MET A 81 -14.86 -0.25 -11.18
N LEU A 82 -14.65 -1.33 -11.95
CA LEU A 82 -15.71 -2.24 -12.40
C LEU A 82 -16.53 -2.77 -11.21
N MET A 83 -15.86 -3.27 -10.17
CA MET A 83 -16.51 -3.75 -8.94
C MET A 83 -17.39 -2.72 -8.25
N THR A 84 -16.98 -1.45 -8.33
CA THR A 84 -17.72 -0.33 -7.72
C THR A 84 -18.90 0.09 -8.59
N VAL A 85 -18.70 0.24 -9.92
CA VAL A 85 -19.73 0.77 -10.83
C VAL A 85 -20.80 -0.25 -11.19
N THR A 86 -20.49 -1.55 -11.25
CA THR A 86 -21.49 -2.60 -11.51
C THR A 86 -22.33 -2.94 -10.28
N GLY A 87 -21.95 -2.44 -9.10
CA GLY A 87 -22.58 -2.81 -7.83
C GLY A 87 -22.30 -4.24 -7.37
N TYR A 88 -21.40 -4.97 -8.05
CA TYR A 88 -21.04 -6.34 -7.66
C TYR A 88 -20.48 -6.42 -6.25
N ALA A 89 -19.61 -5.48 -5.86
CA ALA A 89 -19.08 -5.43 -4.50
C ALA A 89 -20.21 -5.30 -3.45
N LYS A 90 -21.25 -4.51 -3.73
CA LYS A 90 -22.41 -4.32 -2.86
C LYS A 90 -23.26 -5.59 -2.76
N SER A 91 -23.51 -6.28 -3.88
CA SER A 91 -24.27 -7.53 -3.92
C SER A 91 -23.57 -8.65 -3.14
N ILE A 92 -22.27 -8.83 -3.37
CA ILE A 92 -21.46 -9.81 -2.63
C ILE A 92 -21.46 -9.47 -1.15
N ALA A 93 -21.22 -8.20 -0.79
CA ALA A 93 -21.20 -7.78 0.60
C ALA A 93 -22.53 -8.04 1.32
N ALA A 94 -23.67 -7.73 0.68
CA ALA A 94 -24.99 -8.00 1.24
C ALA A 94 -25.23 -9.51 1.43
N THR A 95 -24.87 -10.33 0.44
CA THR A 95 -25.05 -11.78 0.47
C THR A 95 -24.19 -12.43 1.57
N VAL A 96 -22.91 -12.06 1.66
CA VAL A 96 -22.00 -12.54 2.70
C VAL A 96 -22.47 -12.11 4.09
N THR A 97 -22.92 -10.86 4.23
CA THR A 97 -23.43 -10.35 5.50
C THR A 97 -24.74 -11.02 5.91
N SER A 98 -25.64 -11.35 4.97
CA SER A 98 -26.86 -12.09 5.27
C SER A 98 -26.62 -13.55 5.67
N LEU A 99 -25.55 -14.18 5.15
CA LEU A 99 -25.22 -15.57 5.46
C LEU A 99 -24.47 -15.73 6.78
N ILE A 100 -23.52 -14.84 7.07
CA ILE A 100 -22.54 -15.01 8.16
C ILE A 100 -22.73 -13.96 9.28
N GLY A 101 -23.50 -12.89 9.01
CA GLY A 101 -23.77 -11.79 9.93
C GLY A 101 -22.70 -10.69 9.93
N SER A 102 -23.10 -9.47 10.28
CA SER A 102 -22.24 -8.26 10.26
C SER A 102 -20.98 -8.38 11.11
N LYS A 103 -21.03 -9.19 12.19
CA LYS A 103 -19.89 -9.45 13.08
C LYS A 103 -18.75 -10.21 12.39
N ALA A 104 -19.03 -10.93 11.31
CA ALA A 104 -18.04 -11.73 10.60
C ALA A 104 -17.33 -10.97 9.47
N ALA A 105 -17.68 -9.71 9.16
CA ALA A 105 -17.08 -8.97 8.05
C ALA A 105 -15.54 -8.84 8.15
N ILE A 106 -15.02 -8.65 9.37
CA ILE A 106 -13.57 -8.65 9.63
C ILE A 106 -12.98 -10.03 9.34
N ALA A 107 -13.57 -11.10 9.92
CA ALA A 107 -13.09 -12.46 9.76
C ALA A 107 -13.15 -12.93 8.29
N ALA A 108 -14.23 -12.63 7.58
CA ALA A 108 -14.40 -12.92 6.16
C ALA A 108 -13.32 -12.22 5.34
N THR A 109 -13.05 -10.93 5.60
CA THR A 109 -12.00 -10.19 4.90
C THR A 109 -10.62 -10.80 5.15
N VAL A 110 -10.30 -11.13 6.42
CA VAL A 110 -9.04 -11.79 6.80
C VAL A 110 -8.90 -13.15 6.12
N ILE A 111 -9.89 -14.02 6.23
CA ILE A 111 -9.85 -15.38 5.66
C ILE A 111 -9.75 -15.34 4.14
N THR A 112 -10.54 -14.49 3.47
CA THR A 112 -10.47 -14.36 2.01
C THR A 112 -9.11 -13.84 1.57
N SER A 113 -8.56 -12.81 2.24
CA SER A 113 -7.22 -12.31 1.92
C SER A 113 -6.12 -13.36 2.17
N ALA A 114 -6.25 -14.20 3.19
CA ALA A 114 -5.35 -15.32 3.45
C ALA A 114 -5.43 -16.39 2.37
N LEU A 115 -6.63 -16.78 1.93
CA LEU A 115 -6.82 -17.76 0.85
C LEU A 115 -6.24 -17.28 -0.48
N VAL A 116 -6.49 -16.02 -0.85
CA VAL A 116 -5.96 -15.43 -2.08
C VAL A 116 -4.42 -15.38 -2.03
N THR A 117 -3.85 -14.99 -0.88
CA THR A 117 -2.40 -14.95 -0.68
C THR A 117 -1.78 -16.36 -0.71
N TYR A 118 -2.44 -17.36 -0.12
CA TYR A 118 -2.00 -18.76 -0.13
C TYR A 118 -1.99 -19.34 -1.55
N GLY A 119 -2.84 -18.83 -2.45
CA GLY A 119 -2.83 -19.14 -3.88
C GLY A 119 -1.60 -18.63 -4.64
N GLY A 120 -0.61 -18.04 -3.97
CA GLY A 120 0.61 -17.49 -4.59
C GLY A 120 0.41 -16.13 -5.24
N ILE A 121 -0.72 -15.47 -4.98
CA ILE A 121 -1.04 -14.14 -5.53
C ILE A 121 -0.26 -13.08 -4.76
N SER A 122 0.38 -12.15 -5.50
CA SER A 122 1.13 -11.05 -4.92
C SER A 122 0.26 -10.15 -4.04
N LEU A 123 0.80 -9.71 -2.90
CA LEU A 123 0.21 -8.72 -1.98
C LEU A 123 -0.33 -7.47 -2.71
N PHE A 124 0.36 -7.01 -3.75
CA PHE A 124 -0.08 -5.88 -4.56
C PHE A 124 -1.43 -6.17 -5.23
N VAL A 125 -1.59 -7.35 -5.83
CA VAL A 125 -2.84 -7.78 -6.47
C VAL A 125 -3.94 -7.96 -5.43
N VAL A 126 -3.62 -8.57 -4.27
CA VAL A 126 -4.57 -8.79 -3.17
C VAL A 126 -5.19 -7.47 -2.73
N ALA A 127 -4.40 -6.40 -2.60
CA ALA A 127 -4.90 -5.09 -2.20
C ALA A 127 -5.95 -4.54 -3.19
N PHE A 128 -5.72 -4.63 -4.50
CA PHE A 128 -6.67 -4.15 -5.51
C PHE A 128 -7.95 -4.98 -5.57
N VAL A 129 -7.85 -6.29 -5.36
CA VAL A 129 -9.00 -7.19 -5.39
C VAL A 129 -9.84 -7.04 -4.12
N MET A 130 -9.17 -7.02 -2.96
CA MET A 130 -9.84 -7.03 -1.66
C MET A 130 -10.37 -5.66 -1.25
N TYR A 131 -9.71 -4.56 -1.61
CA TYR A 131 -10.14 -3.22 -1.19
C TYR A 131 -11.60 -2.87 -1.55
N PRO A 132 -12.08 -2.99 -2.80
CA PRO A 132 -13.47 -2.66 -3.14
C PRO A 132 -14.46 -3.57 -2.41
N LEU A 133 -14.14 -4.84 -2.24
CA LEU A 133 -14.98 -5.81 -1.55
C LEU A 133 -15.05 -5.53 -0.04
N ALA A 134 -13.90 -5.38 0.61
CA ALA A 134 -13.78 -5.08 2.03
C ALA A 134 -14.43 -3.74 2.38
N ARG A 135 -14.31 -2.74 1.49
CA ARG A 135 -15.00 -1.45 1.65
C ARG A 135 -16.51 -1.62 1.73
N GLU A 136 -17.11 -2.41 0.85
CA GLU A 136 -18.55 -2.65 0.89
C GLU A 136 -18.97 -3.54 2.08
N LEU A 137 -18.20 -4.58 2.39
CA LEU A 137 -18.44 -5.43 3.58
C LEU A 137 -18.45 -4.59 4.86
N PHE A 138 -17.46 -3.72 5.04
CA PHE A 138 -17.34 -2.87 6.22
C PHE A 138 -18.42 -1.80 6.25
N ARG A 139 -18.83 -1.28 5.08
CA ARG A 139 -19.95 -0.34 4.98
C ARG A 139 -21.28 -0.98 5.38
N VAL A 140 -21.56 -2.21 4.95
CA VAL A 140 -22.79 -2.94 5.31
C VAL A 140 -22.78 -3.37 6.78
N ALA A 141 -21.60 -3.70 7.32
CA ALA A 141 -21.43 -4.10 8.72
C ALA A 141 -21.27 -2.94 9.71
N ASP A 142 -21.32 -1.68 9.25
CA ASP A 142 -21.11 -0.46 10.04
C ASP A 142 -19.75 -0.43 10.78
N ILE A 143 -18.69 -0.89 10.11
CA ILE A 143 -17.31 -0.93 10.64
C ILE A 143 -16.48 0.20 10.01
N PRO A 144 -15.64 0.90 10.79
CA PRO A 144 -14.85 2.01 10.26
C PRO A 144 -13.82 1.54 9.22
N ARG A 145 -13.83 2.19 8.04
CA ARG A 145 -12.96 1.91 6.88
C ARG A 145 -11.45 1.91 7.15
N ARG A 146 -10.99 2.59 8.21
CA ARG A 146 -9.57 2.63 8.61
C ARG A 146 -9.01 1.27 9.01
N LEU A 147 -9.88 0.30 9.34
CA LEU A 147 -9.49 -1.05 9.71
C LEU A 147 -9.25 -1.96 8.50
N ILE A 148 -9.71 -1.57 7.30
CA ILE A 148 -9.57 -2.39 6.08
C ILE A 148 -8.11 -2.74 5.79
N PRO A 149 -7.15 -1.78 5.78
CA PRO A 149 -5.75 -2.10 5.53
C PRO A 149 -5.19 -3.08 6.56
N ALA A 150 -5.57 -2.92 7.84
CA ALA A 150 -5.13 -3.82 8.90
C ALA A 150 -5.69 -5.24 8.74
N THR A 151 -6.95 -5.39 8.31
CA THR A 151 -7.55 -6.71 8.10
C THR A 151 -7.03 -7.41 6.86
N ILE A 152 -6.77 -6.67 5.77
CA ILE A 152 -6.12 -7.24 4.58
C ILE A 152 -4.69 -7.64 4.94
N ALA A 153 -3.93 -6.75 5.60
CA ALA A 153 -2.57 -7.03 6.03
C ALA A 153 -2.49 -8.22 6.99
N LEU A 154 -3.45 -8.38 7.93
CA LEU A 154 -3.49 -9.54 8.83
C LEU A 154 -3.68 -10.85 8.08
N GLY A 155 -4.61 -10.92 7.13
CA GLY A 155 -4.83 -12.15 6.36
C GLY A 155 -3.74 -12.41 5.33
N SER A 156 -3.12 -11.36 4.79
CA SER A 156 -2.00 -11.47 3.84
C SER A 156 -0.62 -11.49 4.51
N SER A 157 -0.54 -11.37 5.84
CA SER A 157 0.72 -11.43 6.60
C SER A 157 1.28 -12.85 6.50
N PRO A 158 2.59 -13.02 6.27
CA PRO A 158 3.03 -14.09 5.39
C PRO A 158 2.98 -15.49 6.02
N SER A 159 2.55 -16.45 5.21
CA SER A 159 2.95 -17.85 5.35
C SER A 159 4.24 -18.17 4.56
N ARG A 160 4.98 -17.16 4.04
CA ARG A 160 6.37 -17.25 3.51
C ARG A 160 7.10 -15.91 3.56
#